data_AF-A0A3N5TKF6-F1
#
_entry.id   AF-A0A3N5TKF6-F1
#
_cell.length_a   1.000
_cell.length_b   1.000
_cell.length_c   1.000
_cell.angle_alpha   90.00
_cell.angle_beta   90.00
_cell.angle_gamma   90.00
#
_symmetry.space_group_name_H-M   'P 1'
#
loop_
_entity.id
_entity.type
_entity.pdbx_description
1 polymer ?
#
loop_
_entity_poly.entity_id
_entity_poly.type
_entity_poly.pdbx_seq_one_letter_code
_entity_poly.pdbx_strand_id
1 'polypeptide(L)'
;LEKGPVAIYDVGDDPRIQYPKEAKKEGIASLLSVPIAIHGHVIGSLRVYTADPWEFTIDDVNLVQAVAQIAGMAIDVARLSKGYKHSIEILKSLQDPKQRKSTKRTPYEGVPVSVR
;
A
#
# COMPACT_ATOMS: atom_id res chain seq x y z
N LEU A 1 -6.57 -3.71 16.73
CA LEU A 1 -5.61 -4.72 16.22
C LEU A 1 -4.15 -4.41 16.58
N GLU A 2 -3.83 -3.23 17.14
CA GLU A 2 -2.46 -2.91 17.58
C GLU A 2 -1.90 -3.83 18.67
N LYS A 3 -2.74 -4.62 19.35
CA LYS A 3 -2.36 -5.49 20.47
C LYS A 3 -2.20 -6.98 20.11
N GLY A 4 -2.31 -7.36 18.83
CA GLY A 4 -2.17 -8.75 18.39
C GLY A 4 -3.40 -9.32 17.65
N PRO A 5 -3.36 -10.62 17.32
CA PRO A 5 -4.45 -11.30 16.61
C PRO A 5 -5.74 -11.31 17.44
N VAL A 6 -6.88 -11.24 16.76
CA VAL A 6 -8.22 -11.25 17.34
C VAL A 6 -9.02 -12.33 16.63
N ALA A 7 -9.41 -13.37 17.36
CA ALA A 7 -10.35 -14.39 16.91
C ALA A 7 -11.72 -14.13 17.51
N ILE A 8 -12.76 -14.22 16.68
CA ILE A 8 -14.17 -14.06 17.06
C ILE A 8 -14.89 -15.31 16.58
N TYR A 9 -15.49 -16.03 17.53
CA TYR A 9 -16.19 -17.29 17.28
C TYR A 9 -17.57 -17.07 16.65
N ASP A 10 -18.34 -16.11 17.16
CA ASP A 10 -19.64 -15.72 16.61
C ASP A 10 -19.70 -14.19 16.44
N VAL A 11 -19.80 -13.72 15.19
CA VAL A 11 -19.94 -12.30 14.85
C VAL A 11 -21.26 -11.68 15.32
N GLY A 12 -22.26 -12.50 15.60
CA GLY A 12 -23.57 -12.08 16.08
C GLY A 12 -23.63 -11.76 17.57
N ASP A 13 -22.69 -12.26 18.36
CA ASP A 13 -22.66 -12.14 19.82
C ASP A 13 -21.49 -11.26 20.33
N ASP A 14 -20.49 -11.00 19.48
CA ASP A 14 -19.32 -10.22 19.89
C ASP A 14 -19.59 -8.69 19.86
N PRO A 15 -19.46 -7.98 21.00
CA PRO A 15 -19.72 -6.53 21.10
C PRO A 15 -18.71 -5.65 20.37
N ARG A 16 -17.61 -6.22 19.85
CA ARG A 16 -16.60 -5.51 19.05
C ARG A 16 -17.01 -5.38 17.59
N ILE A 17 -18.07 -6.07 17.17
CA ILE A 17 -18.60 -6.02 15.81
C ILE A 17 -19.56 -4.84 15.68
N GLN A 18 -19.23 -3.89 14.81
CA GLN A 18 -20.06 -2.72 14.59
C GLN A 18 -21.36 -3.02 13.81
N TYR A 19 -21.35 -4.09 12.99
CA TYR A 19 -22.42 -4.41 12.04
C TYR A 19 -22.76 -5.91 12.03
N PRO A 20 -23.31 -6.47 13.13
CA PRO A 20 -23.54 -7.90 13.25
C PRO A 20 -24.65 -8.42 12.32
N LYS A 21 -25.62 -7.57 11.95
CA LYS A 21 -26.72 -7.96 11.06
C LYS A 21 -26.26 -8.07 9.61
N GLU A 22 -25.37 -7.18 9.19
CA GLU A 22 -24.74 -7.14 7.88
C GLU A 22 -23.78 -8.33 7.72
N ALA A 23 -22.94 -8.59 8.72
CA ALA A 23 -22.05 -9.77 8.74
C ALA A 23 -22.84 -11.09 8.58
N LYS A 24 -23.98 -11.24 9.26
CA LYS A 24 -24.86 -12.40 9.09
C LYS A 24 -25.50 -12.47 7.70
N LYS A 25 -25.87 -11.33 7.11
CA LYS A 25 -26.39 -11.30 5.72
C LYS A 25 -25.33 -11.67 4.69
N GLU A 26 -24.07 -11.34 4.94
CA GLU A 26 -22.93 -11.75 4.12
C GLU A 26 -22.51 -13.21 4.36
N GLY A 27 -23.18 -13.91 5.29
CA GLY A 27 -22.88 -15.30 5.61
C GLY A 27 -21.56 -15.45 6.37
N ILE A 28 -21.18 -14.46 7.18
CA ILE A 28 -20.01 -14.54 8.05
C ILE A 28 -20.49 -15.00 9.43
N ALA A 29 -20.00 -16.15 9.89
CA ALA A 29 -20.29 -16.71 11.20
C ALA A 29 -19.14 -16.51 12.19
N SER A 30 -17.88 -16.63 11.75
CA SER A 30 -16.71 -16.37 12.58
C SER A 30 -15.66 -15.56 11.82
N LEU A 31 -14.73 -14.91 12.54
CA LEU A 31 -13.61 -14.22 11.90
C LEU A 31 -12.32 -14.29 12.71
N LEU A 32 -11.20 -14.42 12.01
CA LEU A 32 -9.86 -14.25 12.55
C LEU A 32 -9.19 -13.05 11.89
N SER A 33 -8.79 -12.07 12.69
CA SER A 33 -8.07 -10.89 12.22
C SER A 33 -6.66 -10.85 12.80
N VAL A 34 -5.66 -10.74 11.92
CA VAL A 34 -4.25 -10.68 12.29
C VAL A 34 -3.65 -9.39 11.73
N PRO A 35 -2.89 -8.61 12.53
CA PRO A 35 -2.22 -7.41 12.02
C PRO A 35 -1.13 -7.76 10.99
N ILE A 36 -1.05 -6.96 9.94
CA ILE A 36 0.10 -6.98 9.01
C ILE A 36 1.05 -5.90 9.51
N ALA A 37 2.21 -6.31 10.03
CA ALA A 37 3.21 -5.40 10.58
C ALA A 37 4.55 -5.55 9.85
N ILE A 38 5.23 -4.43 9.64
CA ILE A 38 6.56 -4.35 9.03
C ILE A 38 7.40 -3.40 9.89
N HIS A 39 8.64 -3.77 10.21
CA HIS A 39 9.55 -2.97 11.04
C HIS A 39 8.90 -2.47 12.35
N GLY A 40 8.08 -3.31 12.99
CA GLY A 40 7.37 -2.96 14.23
C GLY A 40 6.15 -2.05 14.07
N HIS A 41 5.79 -1.66 12.85
CA HIS A 41 4.65 -0.79 12.56
C HIS A 41 3.54 -1.57 11.87
N VAL A 42 2.31 -1.47 12.38
CA VAL A 42 1.13 -2.06 11.75
C VAL A 42 0.77 -1.24 10.52
N ILE A 43 0.83 -1.85 9.34
CA ILE A 43 0.49 -1.20 8.06
C ILE A 43 -0.90 -1.60 7.54
N GLY A 44 -1.54 -2.59 8.18
CA GLY A 44 -2.86 -3.09 7.80
C GLY A 44 -3.29 -4.30 8.63
N SER A 45 -4.30 -5.01 8.14
CA SER A 45 -4.81 -6.23 8.77
C SER A 45 -5.24 -7.27 7.74
N LEU A 46 -4.93 -8.53 8.01
CA LEU A 46 -5.48 -9.69 7.31
C LEU A 46 -6.72 -10.18 8.08
N ARG A 47 -7.81 -10.49 7.37
CA ARG A 47 -9.04 -11.05 7.95
C ARG A 47 -9.40 -12.33 7.21
N VAL A 48 -9.73 -13.36 7.97
CA VAL A 48 -10.26 -14.63 7.51
C VAL A 48 -11.68 -14.74 8.04
N TYR A 49 -12.61 -15.09 7.16
CA TYR A 49 -14.03 -15.24 7.47
C TYR A 49 -14.45 -16.68 7.21
N THR A 50 -15.32 -17.23 8.06
CA THR A 50 -15.92 -18.55 7.83
C THR A 50 -17.43 -18.43 7.78
N ALA A 51 -18.06 -19.30 6.98
CA ALA A 51 -19.50 -19.35 6.82
C ALA A 51 -20.21 -20.06 7.99
N ASP A 52 -19.52 -21.01 8.62
CA ASP A 52 -19.96 -21.72 9.82
C ASP A 52 -19.11 -21.30 11.03
N PRO A 53 -19.64 -21.36 12.27
CA PRO A 53 -18.88 -21.06 13.48
C PRO A 53 -17.60 -21.90 13.54
N TRP A 54 -16.47 -21.24 13.77
CA TRP A 54 -15.15 -21.89 13.79
C TRP A 54 -14.38 -21.45 15.03
N GLU A 55 -13.97 -22.42 15.84
CA GLU A 55 -13.04 -22.17 16.94
C GLU A 55 -11.61 -22.14 16.39
N PHE A 56 -11.07 -20.92 16.20
CA PHE A 56 -9.70 -20.77 15.76
C PHE A 56 -8.73 -21.27 16.82
N THR A 57 -7.93 -22.27 16.44
CA THR A 57 -6.87 -22.82 17.26
C THR A 57 -5.64 -21.91 17.23
N ILE A 58 -4.68 -22.17 18.14
CA ILE A 58 -3.38 -21.47 18.12
C ILE A 58 -2.65 -21.72 16.79
N ASP A 59 -2.78 -22.91 16.21
CA ASP A 59 -2.15 -23.24 14.93
C ASP A 59 -2.77 -22.46 13.77
N ASP A 60 -4.10 -22.26 13.77
CA ASP A 60 -4.77 -21.39 12.79
C ASP A 60 -4.25 -19.95 12.87
N VAL A 61 -4.13 -19.43 14.10
CA VAL A 61 -3.59 -18.09 14.33
C VAL A 61 -2.15 -17.99 13.83
N ASN A 62 -1.31 -18.97 14.14
CA ASN A 62 0.09 -19.00 13.70
C ASN A 62 0.21 -19.07 12.18
N LEU A 63 -0.62 -19.86 11.52
CA LEU A 63 -0.66 -19.97 10.07
C LEU A 63 -1.02 -18.63 9.42
N VAL A 64 -2.12 -18.01 9.87
CA VAL A 64 -2.58 -16.72 9.33
C VAL A 64 -1.57 -15.62 9.64
N GLN A 65 -0.90 -15.68 10.79
CA GLN A 65 0.18 -14.76 11.13
C GLN A 65 1.40 -14.92 10.24
N ALA A 66 1.81 -16.14 9.90
CA ALA A 66 2.88 -16.38 8.94
C ALA A 66 2.52 -15.79 7.56
N VAL A 67 1.28 -15.99 7.09
CA VAL A 67 0.78 -15.40 5.85
C VAL A 67 0.78 -13.87 5.92
N ALA A 68 0.35 -13.29 7.03
CA ALA A 68 0.37 -11.84 7.26
C ALA A 68 1.79 -11.26 7.20
N GLN A 69 2.80 -11.98 7.72
CA GLN A 69 4.21 -11.58 7.60
C GLN A 69 4.70 -11.58 6.15
N ILE A 70 4.40 -12.64 5.40
CA ILE A 70 4.78 -12.74 3.98
C ILE A 70 4.10 -11.62 3.17
N ALA A 71 2.80 -11.39 3.41
CA ALA A 71 2.06 -10.31 2.78
C ALA A 71 2.64 -8.94 3.11
N GLY A 72 3.03 -8.71 4.37
CA GLY A 72 3.73 -7.51 4.81
C GLY A 72 5.01 -7.26 4.00
N MET A 73 5.89 -8.25 3.91
CA MET A 73 7.12 -8.14 3.10
C MET A 73 6.83 -7.85 1.63
N ALA A 74 5.85 -8.52 1.03
CA ALA A 74 5.48 -8.30 -0.36
C ALA A 74 4.96 -6.87 -0.62
N ILE A 75 4.14 -6.36 0.30
CA ILE A 75 3.64 -4.98 0.26
C ILE A 75 4.80 -3.99 0.37
N ASP A 76 5.77 -4.26 1.24
CA ASP A 76 6.95 -3.40 1.42
C ASP A 76 7.77 -3.29 0.13
N VAL A 77 8.10 -4.43 -0.46
CA VAL A 77 8.85 -4.50 -1.72
C VAL A 77 8.09 -3.81 -2.85
N ALA A 78 6.76 -3.98 -2.92
CA ALA A 78 5.93 -3.30 -3.92
C ALA A 78 5.95 -1.78 -3.74
N ARG A 79 5.89 -1.27 -2.51
CA ARG A 79 5.97 0.16 -2.20
C ARG A 79 7.33 0.73 -2.60
N LEU A 80 8.42 0.06 -2.24
CA LEU A 80 9.78 0.46 -2.61
C LEU A 80 9.97 0.48 -4.13
N SER A 81 9.54 -0.58 -4.82
CA SER A 81 9.61 -0.67 -6.29
C SER A 81 8.83 0.43 -6.99
N LYS A 82 7.62 0.75 -6.49
CA LYS A 82 6.81 1.86 -7.00
C LYS A 82 7.50 3.20 -6.80
N GLY A 83 8.10 3.42 -5.63
CA GLY A 83 8.89 4.62 -5.32
C GLY A 83 10.04 4.83 -6.30
N TYR A 84 10.87 3.81 -6.53
CA TYR A 84 11.99 3.88 -7.47
C TYR A 84 11.53 4.18 -8.90
N LYS A 85 10.49 3.49 -9.38
CA LYS A 85 9.94 3.75 -10.72
C LYS A 85 9.48 5.20 -10.86
N HIS A 86 8.81 5.73 -9.85
CA HIS A 86 8.34 7.11 -9.84
C HIS A 86 9.50 8.11 -9.88
N SER A 87 10.55 7.91 -9.08
CA SER A 87 11.74 8.77 -9.12
C SER A 87 12.42 8.75 -10.49
N ILE A 88 12.52 7.57 -11.12
CA ILE A 88 13.10 7.43 -12.46
C ILE A 88 12.25 8.16 -13.52
N GLU A 89 10.93 8.07 -13.45
CA GLU A 89 10.02 8.81 -14.35
C GLU A 89 10.20 10.33 -14.23
N ILE A 90 10.30 10.85 -13.00
CA ILE A 90 10.54 12.27 -12.77
C ILE A 90 11.87 12.70 -13.40
N LEU A 91 12.95 11.95 -13.19
CA LEU A 91 14.25 12.30 -13.76
C LEU A 91 14.24 12.25 -15.30
N LYS A 92 13.52 11.28 -15.89
CA LYS A 92 13.36 11.19 -17.35
C LYS A 92 12.59 12.37 -17.92
N SER A 93 11.55 12.85 -17.25
CA SER A 93 10.77 13.99 -17.74
C SER A 93 11.55 15.31 -17.72
N LEU A 94 12.49 15.46 -16.77
CA LEU A 94 13.37 16.63 -16.69
C LEU A 94 14.48 16.62 -17.75
N GLN A 95 14.91 15.43 -18.21
CA GLN A 95 15.95 15.29 -19.23
C GLN A 95 15.43 15.34 -20.67
N ASP A 96 14.11 15.37 -20.89
CA ASP A 96 13.54 15.35 -22.25
C ASP A 96 13.92 16.63 -23.04
N PRO A 97 14.80 16.53 -24.06
CA PRO A 97 15.30 17.70 -24.79
C PRO A 97 14.23 18.42 -25.60
N LYS A 98 13.06 17.81 -25.80
CA LYS A 98 11.96 18.39 -26.59
C LYS A 98 11.35 19.66 -25.97
N GLN A 99 11.63 19.96 -24.70
CA GLN A 99 11.22 21.21 -24.05
C GLN A 99 12.28 22.32 -24.04
N ARG A 100 13.54 22.04 -24.42
CA ARG A 100 14.53 23.10 -24.70
C ARG A 100 14.20 23.74 -26.04
N LYS A 101 13.19 24.61 -26.07
CA LYS A 101 13.08 25.61 -27.15
C LYS A 101 14.40 26.38 -27.18
N SER A 102 15.17 26.16 -28.25
CA SER A 102 16.39 26.90 -28.56
C SER A 102 16.06 28.39 -28.64
N THR A 103 16.26 29.11 -27.54
CA THR A 103 16.31 30.58 -27.55
C THR A 103 17.76 31.01 -27.76
N LYS A 104 18.27 30.85 -28.98
CA LYS A 104 19.36 31.70 -29.48
C LYS A 104 18.68 32.83 -30.27
N ARG A 105 18.32 33.94 -29.60
CA ARG A 105 19.06 35.21 -29.47
C ARG A 105 19.44 35.81 -30.84
N THR A 106 19.01 37.06 -31.03
CA THR A 106 18.91 37.86 -32.28
C THR A 106 20.26 38.22 -32.93
N PRO A 107 20.29 38.60 -34.22
CA PRO A 107 21.49 38.59 -35.05
C PRO A 107 22.32 39.89 -35.17
N TYR A 108 22.02 40.96 -34.44
CA TYR A 108 22.62 42.28 -34.74
C TYR A 108 23.73 42.73 -33.77
N GLU A 109 24.66 43.51 -34.35
CA GLU A 109 25.69 44.37 -33.74
C GLU A 109 27.08 43.77 -33.53
N GLY A 110 28.02 44.14 -34.41
CA GLY A 110 29.43 43.80 -34.21
C GLY A 110 30.47 44.34 -35.18
N VAL A 111 30.17 45.20 -36.17
CA VAL A 111 31.24 45.83 -36.97
C VAL A 111 30.91 47.29 -37.29
N PRO A 112 31.67 48.27 -36.78
CA PRO A 112 31.52 49.65 -37.20
C PRO A 112 32.11 49.80 -38.61
N VAL A 113 31.29 50.28 -39.55
CA VAL A 113 31.75 50.68 -40.89
C VAL A 113 32.36 52.07 -40.81
N SER A 114 33.66 52.16 -41.10
CA SER A 114 34.37 53.42 -41.28
C SER A 114 33.82 54.18 -42.49
N VAL A 115 33.34 55.39 -42.24
CA VAL A 115 32.89 56.32 -43.28
C VAL A 115 34.08 57.16 -43.76
N ARG A 116 34.24 57.14 -45.09
CA ARG A 116 35.06 57.99 -45.97
C ARG A 116 36.49 57.55 -46.29
#